data_AF-A0A1A6Y0V3-F1
#
_entry.id   AF-A0A1A6Y0V3-F1
#
_cell.length_a   1.000
_cell.length_b   1.000
_cell.length_c   1.000
_cell.angle_alpha   90.00
_cell.angle_beta   90.00
_cell.angle_gamma   90.00
#
_symmetry.space_group_name_H-M   'P 1'
#
loop_
_entity.id
_entity.type
_entity.pdbx_description
1 polymer ?
#
loop_
_entity_poly.entity_id
_entity_poly.type
_entity_poly.pdbx_seq_one_letter_code
_entity_poly.pdbx_strand_id
1 'polypeptide(L)' 'MSGPAPLYVVGCAAENVQQDGTCSVPVWMPYHQPILPPLDLADGTLVSGAIVLSWAIGLKARLVFRAARIGVY' A
#
# COMPACT_ATOMS: atom_id res chain seq x y z
N MET A 1 10.08 25.72 2.14
CA MET A 1 10.45 24.30 1.98
C MET A 1 10.88 24.11 0.54
N SER A 2 12.17 23.92 0.28
CA SER A 2 12.67 23.56 -1.04
C SER A 2 12.14 22.17 -1.39
N GLY A 3 11.47 22.02 -2.53
CA GLY A 3 10.98 20.73 -2.99
C GLY A 3 12.11 19.70 -3.13
N PRO A 4 11.78 18.39 -3.10
CA PRO A 4 12.78 17.34 -3.30
C PRO A 4 13.48 17.52 -4.66
N ALA A 5 14.81 17.37 -4.68
CA ALA A 5 15.59 17.46 -5.91
C ALA A 5 15.07 16.41 -6.92
N PRO A 6 14.98 16.74 -8.22
CA PRO A 6 14.52 15.80 -9.23
C PRO A 6 15.50 14.63 -9.30
N LEU A 7 15.06 13.46 -8.83
CA LEU A 7 15.77 12.20 -8.98
C LEU A 7 15.50 11.69 -10.39
N TYR A 8 16.55 11.34 -11.12
CA TYR A 8 16.45 10.72 -12.43
C TYR A 8 16.92 9.27 -12.32
N VAL A 9 16.20 8.36 -12.96
CA VAL A 9 16.60 6.96 -13.10
C VAL A 9 16.89 6.65 -14.56
N VAL A 10 17.86 5.76 -14.79
CA VAL A 10 18.17 5.27 -16.12
C VAL A 10 17.06 4.33 -16.55
N GLY A 11 16.32 4.71 -17.58
CA GLY A 11 15.29 3.91 -18.23
C GLY A 11 15.55 3.75 -19.72
N CYS A 12 14.61 3.11 -20.40
CA CYS A 12 14.62 2.99 -21.86
C CYS A 12 13.31 3.54 -22.43
N ALA A 13 13.39 4.45 -23.40
CA ALA A 13 12.21 4.88 -24.13
C ALA A 13 11.69 3.70 -24.97
N ALA A 14 10.37 3.60 -25.14
CA ALA A 14 9.74 2.48 -25.85
C ALA A 14 10.28 2.28 -27.28
N GLU A 15 10.63 3.38 -27.95
CA GLU A 15 11.25 3.40 -29.28
C GLU A 15 12.68 2.84 -29.33
N ASN A 16 13.38 2.79 -28.18
CA ASN A 16 14.75 2.32 -28.05
C ASN A 16 14.84 0.89 -27.47
N VAL A 17 13.70 0.25 -27.22
CA VAL A 17 13.64 -1.14 -26.78
C VAL A 17 13.74 -2.05 -28.00
N GLN A 18 14.81 -2.85 -28.05
CA GLN A 18 14.99 -3.88 -29.08
C GLN A 18 14.12 -5.12 -28.80
N GLN A 19 13.92 -5.95 -29.81
CA GLN A 19 13.09 -7.17 -29.71
C GLN A 19 13.62 -8.20 -28.70
N ASP A 20 14.91 -8.12 -28.36
CA ASP A 20 15.58 -8.94 -27.35
C ASP A 20 15.40 -8.40 -25.92
N GLY A 21 14.70 -7.28 -25.75
CA GLY A 21 14.48 -6.61 -24.47
C GLY A 21 15.66 -5.75 -24.01
N THR A 22 16.68 -5.56 -24.85
CA THR A 22 17.80 -4.68 -24.53
C THR A 22 17.52 -3.23 -24.94
N CYS A 23 18.14 -2.28 -24.25
CA CYS A 23 18.02 -0.87 -24.58
C CYS A 23 19.16 -0.43 -25.48
N SER A 24 18.86 0.15 -26.65
CA SER A 24 19.87 0.68 -27.57
C SER A 24 20.39 2.05 -27.13
N VAL A 25 19.54 2.87 -26.51
CA VAL A 25 19.88 4.23 -26.03
C VAL A 25 19.25 4.45 -24.65
N PRO A 26 20.05 4.51 -23.57
CA PRO A 26 19.53 4.81 -22.24
C PRO A 26 19.04 6.25 -22.18
N VAL A 27 17.89 6.46 -21.52
CA VAL A 27 17.28 7.78 -21.33
C VAL A 27 17.12 8.05 -19.84
N TRP A 28 17.42 9.27 -19.42
CA TRP A 28 17.17 9.72 -18.05
C TRP A 28 15.68 10.05 -17.90
N MET A 29 14.97 9.24 -17.11
CA MET A 29 13.56 9.42 -16.82
C MET A 29 13.37 10.05 -15.44
N PRO A 30 12.41 10.97 -15.25
CA PRO A 30 12.09 11.49 -13.94
C PRO A 30 11.59 10.33 -13.07
N TYR A 31 12.23 10.14 -11.91
CA TYR A 31 11.80 9.15 -10.94
C TYR A 31 10.42 9.56 -10.40
N HIS A 32 9.43 8.68 -10.51
CA HIS A 32 8.16 8.89 -9.83
C HIS A 32 8.38 8.83 -8.33
N GLN A 33 8.49 10.01 -7.74
CA GLN A 33 8.53 10.13 -6.29
C GLN A 33 7.16 9.70 -5.74
N PRO A 34 7.13 8.88 -4.68
CA PRO A 34 5.90 8.58 -3.98
C PRO A 34 5.20 9.89 -3.60
N ILE A 35 3.95 10.04 -4.03
CA ILE A 35 3.15 11.26 -3.76
C ILE A 35 2.85 11.39 -2.27
N LEU A 36 2.75 10.25 -1.58
CA LEU A 36 2.51 10.19 -0.14
C LEU A 36 3.83 9.92 0.60
N PRO A 37 4.03 10.59 1.75
CA PRO A 37 5.13 10.24 2.65
C PRO A 37 4.99 8.77 3.09
N PRO A 38 6.12 8.10 3.40
CA PRO A 38 6.07 6.76 3.95
C PRO A 38 5.25 6.76 5.24
N LEU A 39 4.39 5.75 5.41
CA LEU A 39 3.58 5.60 6.60
C LEU A 39 4.49 5.33 7.80
N ASP A 40 4.36 6.14 8.85
CA ASP A 40 5.14 5.93 10.06
C ASP A 40 4.65 4.68 10.80
N LEU A 41 5.53 4.08 11.61
CA LEU A 41 5.20 2.94 12.44
C LEU A 41 4.04 3.28 13.40
N ALA A 42 4.03 4.49 13.96
CA ALA A 42 2.95 4.94 14.84
C ALA A 42 1.59 4.92 14.11
N ASP A 43 1.51 5.50 12.92
CA ASP A 43 0.28 5.53 12.12
C ASP A 43 -0.15 4.12 11.68
N GLY A 44 0.82 3.29 11.26
CA GLY A 44 0.56 1.90 10.92
C GLY A 44 0.00 1.09 12.09
N THR A 45 0.54 1.27 13.29
CA THR A 45 0.04 0.57 14.49
C THR A 45 -1.38 1.01 14.85
N LEU A 46 -1.70 2.30 14.77
CA LEU A 46 -3.06 2.82 14.99
C LEU A 46 -4.07 2.20 14.02
N VAL A 47 -3.77 2.21 12.73
CA VAL A 47 -4.66 1.64 11.70
C VAL A 47 -4.84 0.15 11.90
N SER A 48 -3.75 -0.60 12.15
CA SER A 48 -3.82 -2.04 12.41
C SER A 48 -4.66 -2.38 13.65
N GLY A 49 -4.52 -1.60 14.73
CA GLY A 49 -5.32 -1.75 15.94
C GLY A 49 -6.80 -1.52 15.71
N ALA A 50 -7.16 -0.48 14.95
CA ALA A 50 -8.55 -0.19 14.59
C ALA A 50 -9.21 -1.32 13.80
N ILE A 51 -8.48 -1.94 12.87
CA ILE A 51 -8.94 -3.10 12.10
C ILE A 51 -9.21 -4.28 13.04
N VAL A 52 -8.24 -4.63 13.89
CA VAL A 52 -8.38 -5.75 14.83
C VAL A 52 -9.57 -5.56 15.78
N LEU A 53 -9.76 -4.35 16.30
CA LEU A 53 -10.88 -4.03 17.19
C LEU A 53 -12.23 -4.17 16.48
N SER A 54 -12.32 -3.70 15.23
CA SER A 54 -13.54 -3.83 14.42
C SER A 54 -13.94 -5.30 14.22
N TRP A 55 -12.97 -6.15 13.90
CA TRP A 55 -13.18 -7.60 13.78
C TRP A 55 -13.55 -8.25 15.13
N ALA A 56 -12.88 -7.87 16.21
CA ALA A 56 -13.16 -8.40 17.54
C ALA A 56 -14.59 -8.10 17.99
N ILE A 57 -15.07 -6.87 17.77
CA ILE A 57 -16.45 -6.46 18.08
C ILE A 57 -17.45 -7.26 17.24
N GLY A 58 -17.22 -7.38 15.94
CA GLY A 58 -18.08 -8.17 15.05
C GLY A 58 -18.17 -9.64 15.44
N LEU A 59 -17.04 -10.26 15.80
CA LEU A 59 -16.99 -11.64 16.30
C LEU A 59 -17.73 -11.80 17.62
N LYS A 60 -17.53 -10.89 18.57
CA LYS A 60 -18.24 -10.89 19.86
C LYS A 60 -19.75 -10.80 19.66
N ALA A 61 -20.22 -9.86 18.84
CA ALA A 61 -21.65 -9.74 18.52
C ALA A 61 -22.21 -11.04 17.92
N ARG A 62 -21.50 -11.63 16.94
CA ARG A 62 -21.90 -12.90 16.31
C ARG A 62 -22.03 -14.04 17.34
N LEU A 63 -21.10 -14.13 18.28
CA LEU A 63 -21.14 -15.14 19.34
C LEU A 63 -22.33 -14.93 20.28
N VAL A 64 -22.62 -13.68 20.68
CA VAL A 64 -23.77 -13.35 21.51
C VAL A 64 -25.08 -13.72 20.82
N PHE A 65 -25.27 -13.32 19.55
CA PHE A 65 -26.47 -13.68 18.80
C PHE A 65 -26.60 -15.19 18.61
N ARG A 66 -25.49 -15.91 18.41
CA ARG A 66 -25.50 -17.36 18.32
C ARG A 66 -25.90 -18.01 19.64
N ALA A 67 -25.35 -17.57 20.76
CA ALA A 67 -25.70 -18.08 22.09
C ALA A 67 -27.17 -17.80 22.41
N ALA A 68 -27.67 -16.60 22.12
CA ALA A 68 -29.07 -16.25 22.31
C ALA A 68 -30.03 -17.14 21.48
N ARG A 69 -29.64 -17.55 20.26
CA ARG A 69 -30.44 -18.51 19.47
C ARG A 69 -30.39 -19.94 19.99
N ILE A 70 -29.31 -20.35 20.63
CA ILE A 70 -29.16 -21.71 21.18
C ILE A 70 -29.91 -21.86 22.50
N GLY A 71 -29.96 -20.81 23.34
CA GLY A 71 -30.64 -20.83 24.64
C GLY A 71 -32.17 -20.64 24.61
N VAL A 72 -32.80 -20.64 23.44
CA VAL A 72 -34.26 -20.50 23.26
C VAL A 72 -34.97 -21.86 23.06
N TYR A 73 -34.26 -22.98 23.28
CA TYR A 73 -34.84 -24.33 23.33
C TYR A 73 -34.69 -24.96 24.71
#